data_AF-A0A8H8JFN5-F1
#
_entry.id   AF-A0A8H8JFN5-F1
#
_cell.length_a   1.000
_cell.length_b   1.000
_cell.length_c   1.000
_cell.angle_alpha   90.00
_cell.angle_beta   90.00
_cell.angle_gamma   90.00
#
_symmetry.space_group_name_H-M   'P 1'
#
loop_
_entity.id
_entity.type
_entity.pdbx_description
1 polymer ?
#
loop_
_entity_poly.entity_id
_entity_poly.type
_entity_poly.pdbx_seq_one_letter_code
_entity_poly.pdbx_strand_id
1 'polypeptide(L)'
;MTTIQDVISRLRQPVPSLEELESLLITPLISLGVSVPKTSKPLRVAAPNLRQLGTLQSTILAHVYPVWADETSLCELYFIPPKNAARDQTSAVTWPLVSNGLALLTTPPLSRFSIRLLETFVQTYSLDDVWYMWKSVEKEASGGWDRALTSWMSIPGKVANVLSGPGSNASRDIPNVLSFE
;
A
#
# COMPACT_ATOMS: atom_id res chain seq x y z
N MET A 1 13.20 -8.45 22.74
CA MET A 1 12.74 -7.27 21.96
C MET A 1 12.30 -7.80 20.62
N THR A 2 11.06 -7.52 20.21
CA THR A 2 10.59 -7.92 18.88
C THR A 2 11.26 -7.06 17.82
N THR A 3 11.79 -7.66 16.76
CA THR A 3 12.38 -6.96 15.62
C THR A 3 11.39 -6.91 14.46
N ILE A 4 11.63 -6.02 13.49
CA ILE A 4 10.84 -6.00 12.25
C ILE A 4 10.93 -7.32 11.49
N GLN A 5 12.07 -8.02 11.56
CA GLN A 5 12.21 -9.33 10.91
C GLN A 5 11.35 -10.39 11.59
N ASP A 6 11.17 -10.31 12.91
CA ASP A 6 10.25 -11.20 13.63
C ASP A 6 8.80 -10.94 13.21
N VAL A 7 8.41 -9.67 13.06
CA VAL A 7 7.09 -9.28 12.56
C VAL A 7 6.86 -9.83 11.16
N ILE A 8 7.80 -9.59 10.23
CA ILE A 8 7.70 -10.11 8.84
C ILE A 8 7.61 -11.64 8.83
N SER A 9 8.44 -12.32 9.62
CA SER A 9 8.44 -13.78 9.70
C SER A 9 7.12 -14.31 10.25
N ARG A 10 6.52 -13.61 11.23
CA ARG A 10 5.23 -13.98 11.80
C ARG A 10 4.08 -13.79 10.83
N LEU A 11 4.05 -12.68 10.08
CA LEU A 11 3.01 -12.38 9.07
C LEU A 11 3.03 -13.34 7.87
N ARG A 12 4.14 -14.05 7.64
CA ARG A 12 4.22 -15.12 6.63
C ARG A 12 3.57 -16.43 7.09
N GLN A 13 3.29 -16.58 8.38
CA GLN A 13 2.61 -17.73 8.95
C GLN A 13 1.12 -17.42 9.16
N PRO A 14 0.24 -18.42 9.20
CA PRO A 14 -1.15 -18.22 9.59
C PRO A 14 -1.25 -17.49 10.93
N VAL A 15 -1.99 -16.39 10.94
CA VAL A 15 -2.27 -15.60 12.16
C VAL A 15 -3.61 -16.11 12.73
N PRO A 16 -3.68 -16.49 14.01
CA PRO A 16 -4.85 -17.18 14.58
C PRO A 16 -6.01 -16.25 14.93
N SER A 17 -5.78 -14.94 15.07
CA SER A 17 -6.81 -13.98 15.44
C SER A 17 -6.56 -12.60 14.83
N LEU A 18 -7.64 -11.84 14.70
CA LEU A 18 -7.59 -10.44 14.27
C LEU A 18 -6.76 -9.60 15.24
N GLU A 19 -6.93 -9.78 16.55
CA GLU A 19 -6.18 -9.04 17.57
C GLU A 19 -4.66 -9.25 17.43
N GLU A 20 -4.21 -10.49 17.19
CA GLU A 20 -2.79 -10.76 16.97
C GLU A 20 -2.30 -10.07 15.69
N LEU A 21 -3.08 -10.14 14.61
CA LEU A 21 -2.75 -9.46 13.36
C LEU A 21 -2.61 -7.95 13.55
N GLU A 22 -3.59 -7.31 14.17
CA GLU A 22 -3.56 -5.88 14.43
C GLU A 22 -2.36 -5.49 15.28
N SER A 23 -2.01 -6.28 16.30
CA SER A 23 -0.81 -6.02 17.13
C SER A 23 0.49 -6.02 16.31
N LEU A 24 0.59 -6.92 15.31
CA LEU A 24 1.73 -7.05 14.40
C LEU A 24 1.77 -5.90 13.38
N LEU A 25 0.62 -5.41 12.91
CA LEU A 25 0.51 -4.36 11.90
C LEU A 25 0.60 -2.95 12.50
N ILE A 26 0.02 -2.71 13.68
CA ILE A 26 0.00 -1.38 14.33
C ILE A 26 1.41 -0.94 14.71
N THR A 27 2.21 -1.89 15.19
CA THR A 27 3.52 -1.61 15.74
C THR A 27 4.48 -0.95 14.72
N PRO A 28 4.67 -1.50 13.50
CA PRO A 28 5.47 -0.83 12.47
C PRO A 28 4.84 0.48 11.96
N LEU A 29 3.51 0.58 11.88
CA LEU A 29 2.84 1.83 11.47
C LEU A 29 3.15 2.97 12.45
N ILE A 30 3.07 2.71 13.75
CA ILE A 30 3.39 3.70 14.78
C ILE A 30 4.88 4.07 14.74
N SER A 31 5.79 3.10 14.55
CA SER A 31 7.22 3.42 14.46
C SER A 31 7.59 4.20 13.20
N LEU A 32 6.75 4.11 12.15
CA LEU A 32 6.78 4.94 10.95
C LEU A 32 6.11 6.31 11.14
N GLY A 33 5.52 6.59 12.30
CA GLY A 33 4.79 7.82 12.57
C GLY A 33 3.42 7.91 11.89
N VAL A 34 2.89 6.80 11.37
CA VAL A 34 1.54 6.73 10.81
C VAL A 34 0.53 6.72 11.94
N SER A 35 -0.43 7.64 11.89
CA SER A 35 -1.53 7.67 12.86
C SER A 35 -2.44 6.47 12.64
N VAL A 36 -2.62 5.67 13.69
CA VAL A 36 -3.50 4.50 13.69
C VAL A 36 -4.68 4.71 14.64
N PRO A 37 -5.86 4.14 14.36
CA PRO A 37 -6.98 4.12 15.31
C PRO A 37 -6.53 3.50 16.65
N LYS A 38 -7.06 4.01 17.77
CA LYS A 38 -6.73 3.56 19.14
C LYS A 38 -7.18 2.13 19.39
N THR A 39 -6.45 1.19 18.85
CA THR A 39 -6.72 -0.24 18.91
C THR A 39 -5.44 -0.86 19.42
N SER A 40 -5.55 -1.54 20.57
CA SER A 40 -4.48 -2.28 21.26
C SER A 40 -3.18 -1.53 21.66
N LYS A 41 -2.43 -2.12 22.62
CA LYS A 41 -1.17 -1.56 23.12
C LYS A 41 -0.04 -1.90 22.14
N PRO A 42 0.64 -0.91 21.54
CA PRO A 42 1.69 -1.19 20.58
C PRO A 42 2.90 -1.82 21.24
N LEU A 43 3.52 -2.78 20.55
CA LEU A 43 4.82 -3.30 20.93
C LEU A 43 5.89 -2.26 20.58
N ARG A 44 6.98 -2.21 21.33
CA ARG A 44 8.11 -1.32 21.00
C ARG A 44 8.99 -2.00 19.96
N VAL A 45 8.96 -1.50 18.72
CA VAL A 45 9.80 -1.96 17.61
C VAL A 45 10.43 -0.75 16.94
N ALA A 46 11.67 -0.89 16.47
CA ALA A 46 12.35 0.15 15.69
C ALA A 46 11.62 0.41 14.35
N ALA A 47 11.75 1.63 13.83
CA ALA A 47 11.23 1.96 12.50
C ALA A 47 11.89 1.06 11.44
N PRO A 48 11.13 0.47 10.50
CA PRO A 48 11.71 -0.31 9.43
C PRO A 48 12.48 0.62 8.48
N ASN A 49 13.66 0.19 8.05
CA ASN A 49 14.37 0.85 6.95
C ASN A 49 13.67 0.59 5.60
N LEU A 50 14.09 1.27 4.53
CA LEU A 50 13.45 1.18 3.20
C LEU A 50 13.32 -0.26 2.67
N ARG A 51 14.36 -1.09 2.85
CA ARG A 51 14.34 -2.49 2.40
C ARG A 51 13.35 -3.31 3.22
N GLN A 52 13.34 -3.12 4.53
CA GLN A 52 12.40 -3.78 5.44
C GLN A 52 10.97 -3.35 5.14
N LEU A 53 10.75 -2.08 4.82
CA LEU A 53 9.45 -1.55 4.45
C LEU A 53 8.89 -2.21 3.18
N GLY A 54 9.69 -2.29 2.12
CA GLY A 54 9.27 -2.99 0.90
C GLY A 54 9.00 -4.48 1.13
N THR A 55 9.82 -5.13 1.97
CA THR A 55 9.59 -6.54 2.36
C THR A 55 8.30 -6.71 3.16
N LEU A 56 8.00 -5.77 4.06
CA LEU A 56 6.79 -5.75 4.87
C LEU A 56 5.55 -5.53 3.99
N GLN A 57 5.55 -4.53 3.10
CA GLN A 57 4.48 -4.29 2.12
C GLN A 57 4.25 -5.52 1.23
N SER A 58 5.30 -6.13 0.70
CA SER A 58 5.19 -7.36 -0.10
C SER A 58 4.60 -8.52 0.70
N THR A 59 5.02 -8.68 1.96
CA THR A 59 4.51 -9.72 2.85
C THR A 59 3.03 -9.50 3.15
N ILE A 60 2.62 -8.26 3.44
CA ILE A 60 1.22 -7.91 3.67
C ILE A 60 0.38 -8.22 2.42
N LEU A 61 0.82 -7.76 1.24
CA LEU A 61 0.09 -7.98 0.00
C LEU A 61 -0.04 -9.47 -0.36
N ALA A 62 1.00 -10.27 -0.10
CA ALA A 62 1.04 -11.68 -0.48
C ALA A 62 0.33 -12.61 0.53
N HIS A 63 0.42 -12.34 1.84
CA HIS A 63 0.01 -13.28 2.88
C HIS A 63 -1.12 -12.79 3.77
N VAL A 64 -1.21 -11.47 3.99
CA VAL A 64 -2.19 -10.91 4.94
C VAL A 64 -3.43 -10.44 4.19
N TYR A 65 -3.26 -9.58 3.20
CA TYR A 65 -4.35 -8.97 2.45
C TYR A 65 -5.32 -10.00 1.84
N PRO A 66 -4.88 -11.15 1.31
CA PRO A 66 -5.81 -12.13 0.75
C PRO A 66 -6.79 -12.75 1.75
N VAL A 67 -6.47 -12.70 3.04
CA VAL A 67 -7.22 -13.36 4.12
C VAL A 67 -7.93 -12.34 5.02
N TRP A 68 -7.36 -11.14 5.18
CA TRP A 68 -7.76 -10.20 6.24
C TRP A 68 -8.17 -8.81 5.74
N ALA A 69 -8.29 -8.62 4.42
CA ALA A 69 -8.53 -7.29 3.86
C ALA A 69 -9.88 -6.67 4.26
N ASP A 70 -10.89 -7.50 4.53
CA ASP A 70 -12.24 -7.01 4.82
C ASP A 70 -12.45 -6.84 6.35
N GLU A 71 -11.53 -7.37 7.16
CA GLU A 71 -11.56 -7.37 8.63
C GLU A 71 -10.77 -6.22 9.25
N THR A 72 -9.76 -5.68 8.55
CA THR A 72 -8.95 -4.56 9.06
C THR A 72 -8.46 -3.63 7.96
N SER A 73 -8.71 -2.33 8.15
CA SER A 73 -8.20 -1.27 7.27
C SER A 73 -6.71 -0.99 7.48
N LEU A 74 -6.07 -1.59 8.49
CA LEU A 74 -4.65 -1.38 8.78
C LEU A 74 -3.75 -1.81 7.64
N CYS A 75 -4.13 -2.84 6.89
CA CYS A 75 -3.37 -3.27 5.72
C CYS A 75 -3.29 -2.16 4.66
N GLU A 76 -4.38 -1.43 4.45
CA GLU A 76 -4.42 -0.34 3.48
C GLU A 76 -3.51 0.81 3.87
N LEU A 77 -3.34 1.10 5.17
CA LEU A 77 -2.46 2.17 5.66
C LEU A 77 -0.99 1.98 5.25
N TYR A 78 -0.56 0.74 4.95
CA TYR A 78 0.77 0.47 4.42
C TYR A 78 0.96 0.89 2.96
N PHE A 79 -0.12 1.17 2.23
CA PHE A 79 -0.10 1.55 0.83
C PHE A 79 -0.70 2.94 0.60
N ILE A 80 -1.71 3.29 1.41
CA ILE A 80 -2.58 4.45 1.29
C ILE A 80 -2.74 5.09 2.68
N PRO A 81 -1.69 5.71 3.26
CA PRO A 81 -1.81 6.46 4.50
C PRO A 81 -2.79 7.66 4.37
N PRO A 82 -3.47 8.10 5.44
CA PRO A 82 -4.44 9.20 5.36
C PRO A 82 -3.80 10.48 4.82
N LYS A 83 -4.50 11.22 3.93
CA LYS A 83 -4.00 12.47 3.30
C LYS A 83 -3.49 13.51 4.30
N ASN A 84 -4.06 13.54 5.50
CA ASN A 84 -3.65 14.48 6.54
C ASN A 84 -2.19 14.24 6.96
N ALA A 85 -1.67 13.02 6.83
CA ALA A 85 -0.26 12.68 7.02
C ALA A 85 0.65 13.14 5.86
N ALA A 86 0.08 13.51 4.71
CA ALA A 86 0.78 14.04 3.55
C ALA A 86 0.80 15.59 3.50
N ARG A 87 -0.19 16.24 4.12
CA ARG A 87 -0.31 17.71 4.15
C ARG A 87 0.54 18.35 5.24
N ASP A 88 0.74 17.65 6.35
CA ASP A 88 1.82 17.95 7.29
C ASP A 88 3.14 17.55 6.62
N GLN A 89 3.88 18.54 6.15
CA GLN A 89 5.17 18.44 5.42
C GLN A 89 6.31 17.78 6.23
N THR A 90 5.99 17.02 7.27
CA THR A 90 6.87 16.64 8.37
C THR A 90 7.07 15.14 8.54
N SER A 91 6.28 14.28 7.89
CA SER A 91 6.58 12.84 7.91
C SER A 91 7.50 12.49 6.73
N ALA A 92 8.81 12.48 6.99
CA ALA A 92 9.83 11.93 6.08
C ALA A 92 9.56 10.46 5.65
N VAL A 93 8.54 9.84 6.22
CA VAL A 93 8.17 8.44 6.06
C VAL A 93 7.02 8.26 5.06
N THR A 94 6.16 9.28 4.85
CA THR A 94 5.00 9.17 3.96
C THR A 94 5.42 8.88 2.51
N TRP A 95 6.41 9.61 1.99
CA TRP A 95 6.88 9.38 0.62
C TRP A 95 7.47 7.98 0.40
N PRO A 96 8.43 7.49 1.21
CA PRO A 96 8.92 6.12 1.10
C PRO A 96 7.83 5.05 1.17
N LEU A 97 6.82 5.25 2.00
CA LEU A 97 5.69 4.33 2.16
C LEU A 97 4.85 4.28 0.88
N VAL A 98 4.40 5.45 0.41
CA VAL A 98 3.55 5.60 -0.79
C VAL A 98 4.29 5.17 -2.05
N SER A 99 5.53 5.60 -2.24
CA SER A 99 6.31 5.31 -3.46
C SER A 99 6.66 3.83 -3.60
N ASN A 100 7.10 3.17 -2.52
CA ASN A 100 7.34 1.72 -2.54
C ASN A 100 6.05 0.94 -2.74
N GLY A 101 4.95 1.38 -2.10
CA GLY A 101 3.63 0.78 -2.27
C GLY A 101 3.16 0.85 -3.71
N LEU A 102 3.21 2.02 -4.33
CA LEU A 102 2.84 2.23 -5.73
C LEU A 102 3.71 1.40 -6.70
N ALA A 103 5.03 1.36 -6.47
CA ALA A 103 5.93 0.55 -7.28
C ALA A 103 5.58 -0.95 -7.17
N LEU A 104 5.32 -1.44 -5.96
CA LEU A 104 4.93 -2.83 -5.74
C LEU A 104 3.58 -3.16 -6.38
N LEU A 105 2.57 -2.32 -6.16
CA LEU A 105 1.21 -2.53 -6.67
C LEU A 105 1.15 -2.52 -8.20
N THR A 106 2.08 -1.82 -8.85
CA THR A 106 2.18 -1.79 -10.31
C THR A 106 3.17 -2.80 -10.88
N THR A 107 3.84 -3.61 -10.06
CA THR A 107 4.77 -4.64 -10.55
C THR A 107 4.02 -5.91 -10.94
N PRO A 108 4.16 -6.42 -12.18
CA PRO A 108 3.54 -7.69 -12.58
C PRO A 108 4.15 -8.90 -11.85
N PRO A 109 3.39 -10.01 -11.68
CA PRO A 109 1.97 -10.14 -12.00
C PRO A 109 1.09 -9.40 -10.99
N LEU A 110 0.12 -8.63 -11.49
CA LEU A 110 -0.84 -7.94 -10.63
C LEU A 110 -1.88 -8.93 -10.10
N SER A 111 -2.11 -8.87 -8.80
CA SER A 111 -3.20 -9.61 -8.15
C SER A 111 -4.50 -8.80 -8.16
N ARG A 112 -5.65 -9.47 -8.00
CA ARG A 112 -6.95 -8.80 -7.78
C ARG A 112 -6.91 -7.80 -6.61
N PHE A 113 -6.11 -8.12 -5.58
CA PHE A 113 -5.93 -7.28 -4.40
C PHE A 113 -5.10 -6.04 -4.73
N SER A 114 -4.07 -6.18 -5.57
CA SER A 114 -3.30 -5.07 -6.09
C SER A 114 -4.19 -4.10 -6.86
N ILE A 115 -5.13 -4.62 -7.66
CA ILE A 115 -6.08 -3.78 -8.42
C ILE A 115 -7.02 -3.02 -7.49
N ARG A 116 -7.62 -3.69 -6.49
CA ARG A 116 -8.45 -3.02 -5.46
C ARG A 116 -7.68 -1.91 -4.76
N LEU A 117 -6.44 -2.17 -4.34
CA LEU A 117 -5.59 -1.16 -3.72
C LEU A 117 -5.24 -0.01 -4.67
N LEU A 118 -4.96 -0.29 -5.96
CA LEU A 118 -4.71 0.75 -6.95
C LEU A 118 -5.95 1.62 -7.19
N GLU A 119 -7.14 1.04 -7.21
CA GLU A 119 -8.41 1.77 -7.29
C GLU A 119 -8.57 2.71 -6.09
N THR A 120 -8.45 2.20 -4.87
CA THR A 120 -8.49 3.02 -3.65
C THR A 120 -7.39 4.08 -3.66
N PHE A 121 -6.19 3.77 -4.17
CA PHE A 121 -5.06 4.69 -4.25
C PHE A 121 -5.35 5.88 -5.16
N VAL A 122 -5.90 5.66 -6.37
CA VAL A 122 -6.21 6.75 -7.32
C VAL A 122 -7.48 7.52 -6.94
N GLN A 123 -8.40 6.92 -6.20
CA GLN A 123 -9.53 7.62 -5.58
C GLN A 123 -9.07 8.48 -4.41
N THR A 124 -8.06 8.00 -3.68
CA THR A 124 -7.47 8.73 -2.56
C THR A 124 -6.60 9.85 -3.09
N TYR A 125 -5.46 9.59 -3.72
CA TYR A 125 -4.52 10.64 -4.11
C TYR A 125 -4.78 11.19 -5.51
N SER A 126 -4.55 12.48 -5.68
CA SER A 126 -4.29 13.04 -7.01
C SER A 126 -2.82 12.85 -7.39
N LEU A 127 -2.47 12.98 -8.68
CA LEU A 127 -1.06 13.02 -9.10
C LEU A 127 -0.32 14.20 -8.42
N ASP A 128 -1.00 15.34 -8.23
CA ASP A 128 -0.45 16.49 -7.52
C ASP A 128 -0.15 16.15 -6.06
N ASP A 129 -1.03 15.41 -5.37
CA ASP A 129 -0.79 14.94 -4.00
C ASP A 129 0.52 14.13 -3.92
N VAL A 130 0.73 13.22 -4.88
CA VAL A 130 1.96 12.40 -4.99
C VAL A 130 3.19 13.26 -5.27
N TRP A 131 3.07 14.26 -6.16
CA TRP A 131 4.14 15.21 -6.45
C TRP A 131 4.52 16.03 -5.22
N TYR A 132 3.53 16.54 -4.46
CA TYR A 132 3.77 17.28 -3.23
C TYR A 132 4.43 16.40 -2.16
N MET A 133 4.02 15.14 -2.03
CA MET A 133 4.66 14.17 -1.11
C MET A 133 6.13 13.93 -1.46
N TRP A 134 6.46 13.77 -2.74
CA TRP A 134 7.84 13.62 -3.18
C TRP A 134 8.65 14.88 -2.89
N LYS A 135 8.12 16.04 -3.29
CA LYS A 135 8.77 17.34 -3.16
C LYS A 135 9.04 17.74 -1.70
N SER A 136 8.21 17.29 -0.76
CA SER A 136 8.38 17.62 0.67
C SER A 136 9.54 16.85 1.33
N VAL A 137 9.90 15.68 0.81
CA VAL A 137 10.97 14.84 1.37
C VAL A 137 12.29 15.04 0.63
N GLU A 138 12.25 15.39 -0.64
CA GLU A 138 13.45 15.47 -1.47
C GLU A 138 14.07 16.86 -1.48
N LYS A 139 15.32 16.95 -1.00
CA LYS A 139 16.14 18.15 -1.16
C LYS A 139 17.02 18.09 -2.42
N GLU A 140 17.49 16.91 -2.87
CA GLU A 140 18.56 16.85 -3.90
C GLU A 140 18.65 15.55 -4.77
N ALA A 141 17.72 14.58 -4.74
CA ALA A 141 17.92 13.28 -5.41
C ALA A 141 17.12 13.08 -6.71
N SER A 142 17.71 13.36 -7.88
CA SER A 142 17.04 13.17 -9.17
C SER A 142 16.66 11.69 -9.45
N GLY A 143 15.37 11.44 -9.70
CA GLY A 143 14.85 10.18 -10.27
C GLY A 143 13.77 9.46 -9.46
N GLY A 144 13.52 9.86 -8.21
CA GLY A 144 12.41 9.32 -7.40
C GLY A 144 11.05 9.63 -8.03
N TRP A 145 10.87 10.88 -8.47
CA TRP A 145 9.67 11.32 -9.18
C TRP A 145 9.44 10.58 -10.49
N ASP A 146 10.45 10.47 -11.34
CA ASP A 146 10.29 9.82 -12.66
C ASP A 146 9.81 8.37 -12.53
N ARG A 147 10.30 7.65 -11.52
CA ARG A 147 9.85 6.28 -11.23
C ARG A 147 8.40 6.25 -10.73
N ALA A 148 8.01 7.16 -9.86
CA ALA A 148 6.65 7.24 -9.35
C ALA A 148 5.67 7.66 -10.45
N LEU A 149 6.02 8.66 -11.27
CA LEU A 149 5.25 9.10 -12.43
C LEU A 149 5.09 7.97 -13.45
N THR A 150 6.18 7.25 -13.76
CA THR A 150 6.12 6.08 -14.64
C THR A 150 5.18 5.01 -14.08
N SER A 151 5.25 4.74 -12.78
CA SER A 151 4.37 3.77 -12.12
C SER A 151 2.91 4.22 -12.19
N TRP A 152 2.64 5.49 -11.88
CA TRP A 152 1.30 6.10 -11.94
C TRP A 152 0.70 6.02 -13.36
N MET A 153 1.44 6.48 -14.37
CA MET A 153 0.98 6.47 -15.76
C MET A 153 0.76 5.06 -16.31
N SER A 154 1.44 4.05 -15.73
CA SER A 154 1.27 2.65 -16.12
C SER A 154 0.01 1.99 -15.56
N ILE A 155 -0.67 2.59 -14.57
CA ILE A 155 -1.83 1.98 -13.88
C ILE A 155 -2.92 1.56 -14.87
N PRO A 156 -3.45 2.45 -15.76
CA PRO A 156 -4.58 2.09 -16.61
C PRO A 156 -4.27 0.92 -17.53
N GLY A 157 -3.11 0.94 -18.20
CA GLY A 157 -2.70 -0.13 -19.10
C GLY A 157 -2.48 -1.46 -18.37
N LYS A 158 -1.86 -1.42 -17.19
CA LYS A 158 -1.63 -2.61 -16.36
C LYS A 158 -2.93 -3.23 -15.86
N VAL A 159 -3.88 -2.41 -15.39
CA VAL A 159 -5.19 -2.88 -14.94
C VAL A 159 -5.99 -3.45 -16.10
N ALA A 160 -6.03 -2.76 -17.25
CA ALA A 160 -6.72 -3.24 -18.45
C ALA A 160 -6.20 -4.60 -18.93
N ASN A 161 -4.88 -4.80 -18.91
CA ASN A 161 -4.26 -6.07 -19.30
C ASN A 161 -4.67 -7.24 -18.38
N VAL A 162 -4.82 -6.99 -17.07
CA VAL A 162 -5.28 -8.02 -16.14
C VAL A 162 -6.76 -8.32 -16.34
N LEU A 163 -7.58 -7.28 -16.52
CA LEU A 163 -9.02 -7.42 -16.76
C LEU A 163 -9.34 -8.08 -18.10
N SER A 164 -8.46 -7.98 -19.09
CA SER A 164 -8.63 -8.58 -20.43
C SER A 164 -7.94 -9.94 -20.60
N GLY A 165 -7.21 -10.43 -19.59
CA GLY A 165 -6.43 -11.66 -19.68
C GLY A 165 -7.30 -12.94 -19.72
N PRO A 166 -6.81 -14.05 -20.31
CA PRO A 166 -7.58 -15.28 -20.58
C PRO A 166 -8.09 -16.08 -19.35
N GLY A 167 -8.03 -15.50 -18.15
CA GLY A 167 -8.61 -16.05 -16.92
C GLY A 167 -9.51 -15.06 -16.17
N SER A 168 -9.81 -13.89 -16.75
CA SER A 168 -10.76 -12.95 -16.16
C SER A 168 -12.19 -13.39 -16.49
N ASN A 169 -13.00 -13.65 -15.47
CA ASN A 169 -14.46 -13.81 -15.62
C ASN A 169 -15.15 -12.48 -16.01
N ALA A 170 -14.40 -11.48 -16.49
CA ALA A 170 -14.89 -10.15 -16.83
C ALA A 170 -15.79 -10.13 -18.07
N SER A 171 -15.85 -11.22 -18.86
CA SER A 171 -16.81 -11.35 -19.96
C SER A 171 -18.26 -11.65 -19.54
N ARG A 172 -18.58 -11.77 -18.23
CA ARG A 172 -19.98 -12.00 -17.79
C ARG A 172 -20.70 -10.80 -17.17
N ASP A 173 -19.99 -9.78 -16.69
CA ASP A 173 -20.60 -8.67 -15.94
C ASP A 173 -20.11 -7.28 -16.41
N ILE A 174 -20.16 -7.01 -17.72
CA ILE A 174 -20.09 -5.61 -18.19
C ILE A 174 -21.53 -5.08 -18.25
N PRO A 175 -21.99 -4.26 -17.28
CA PRO A 175 -23.21 -3.51 -17.47
C PRO A 175 -23.01 -2.59 -18.69
N ASN A 176 -23.95 -2.67 -19.62
CA ASN A 176 -23.97 -1.95 -20.87
C ASN A 176 -24.19 -0.44 -20.59
N VAL A 177 -23.14 0.30 -20.22
CA VAL A 177 -23.21 1.76 -19.93
C VAL A 177 -22.65 2.59 -21.09
N LEU A 178 -22.75 2.09 -22.33
CA LEU A 178 -22.43 2.89 -23.53
C LEU A 178 -23.52 2.70 -24.59
N SER A 179 -24.73 3.17 -24.28
CA SER A 179 -25.67 3.65 -25.29
C SER A 179 -25.73 5.16 -25.15
N PHE A 180 -25.00 5.87 -26.02
CA PHE A 180 -25.29 7.26 -26.30
C PHE A 180 -26.28 7.28 -27.47
N GLU A 181 -27.51 7.69 -27.19
CA GLU A 181 -28.43 8.21 -28.22
C GLU A 181 -27.96 9.59 -28.70
#